data_AF-A0A4R1XXQ2-F1
#
_entry.id   AF-A0A4R1XXQ2-F1
#
_cell.length_a   1.000
_cell.length_b   1.000
_cell.length_c   1.000
_cell.angle_alpha   90.00
_cell.angle_beta   90.00
_cell.angle_gamma   90.00
#
_symmetry.space_group_name_H-M   'P 1'
#
loop_
_entity.id
_entity.type
_entity.pdbx_description
1 polymer ?
#
loop_
_entity_poly.entity_id
_entity_poly.type
_entity_poly.pdbx_seq_one_letter_code
_entity_poly.pdbx_strand_id
1 'polypeptide(L)'
;MISLPLVYTILALIAYTTSFWYLFAHLMSKRALNQWFIVIVSGLGLALHAVVLAPDMFTPAGTNYDVFNLMSFTSALMLLLSLLFSSYRPVLALNLMGIPVAAVGLILGFSFSQPKQFIEAHSLGLDIHIILSLSAYAVLLMATIQAIILWLQNRELKNKIKRRVWVNLLPAFQVMETLLFDLLITGFVLLTVALGFGFFTVDNFFAQHLAHKTAFSIISWFVYGSLLIGRYKFGWRGLKAIRFTILGFFLLAVGFIGSKLILELLLKR
;
A
#
# COMPACT_ATOMS: atom_id res chain seq x y z
N MET A 1 -8.39 29.78 -16.05
CA MET A 1 -9.52 28.82 -16.11
C MET A 1 -9.11 27.60 -15.28
N ILE A 2 -9.95 27.15 -14.34
CA ILE A 2 -9.64 25.97 -13.53
C ILE A 2 -9.76 24.74 -14.44
N SER A 3 -8.69 23.95 -14.57
CA SER A 3 -8.71 22.72 -15.37
C SER A 3 -9.58 21.65 -14.70
N LEU A 4 -10.37 20.90 -15.47
CA LEU A 4 -11.23 19.83 -14.94
C LEU A 4 -10.48 18.81 -14.04
N PRO A 5 -9.25 18.35 -14.36
CA PRO A 5 -8.49 17.46 -13.49
C PRO A 5 -8.21 18.05 -12.10
N LEU A 6 -7.97 19.36 -12.03
CA LEU A 6 -7.76 20.06 -10.75
C LEU A 6 -9.04 20.06 -9.91
N VAL A 7 -10.21 20.24 -10.53
CA VAL A 7 -11.50 20.16 -9.85
C VAL A 7 -11.72 18.77 -9.25
N TYR A 8 -11.50 17.71 -10.04
CA TYR A 8 -11.65 16.34 -9.55
C TYR A 8 -10.65 16.00 -8.44
N THR A 9 -9.42 16.50 -8.54
CA THR A 9 -8.39 16.35 -7.50
C THR A 9 -8.84 16.99 -6.18
N ILE A 10 -9.35 18.22 -6.23
CA ILE A 10 -9.86 18.92 -5.04
C ILE A 10 -11.05 18.15 -4.44
N LEU A 11 -12.00 17.71 -5.26
CA LEU A 11 -13.15 16.93 -4.79
C LEU A 11 -12.75 15.60 -4.15
N ALA A 12 -11.76 14.90 -4.71
CA ALA A 12 -11.22 13.67 -4.13
C ALA A 12 -10.56 13.94 -2.76
N LEU A 13 -9.78 15.02 -2.64
CA LEU A 13 -9.15 15.42 -1.38
C LEU A 13 -10.19 15.82 -0.32
N ILE A 14 -11.28 16.50 -0.72
CA ILE A 14 -12.41 16.78 0.18
C ILE A 14 -13.04 15.48 0.67
N ALA A 15 -13.25 14.50 -0.21
CA ALA A 15 -13.81 13.20 0.16
C ALA A 15 -12.89 12.43 1.12
N TYR A 16 -11.58 12.41 0.86
CA TYR A 16 -10.59 11.78 1.72
C TYR A 16 -10.48 12.46 3.08
N THR A 17 -10.36 13.78 3.13
CA THR A 17 -10.30 14.54 4.40
C THR A 17 -11.57 14.39 5.22
N THR A 18 -12.74 14.40 4.59
CA THR A 18 -14.03 14.16 5.25
C THR A 18 -14.09 12.76 5.84
N SER A 19 -13.70 11.73 5.07
CA SER A 19 -13.67 10.34 5.54
C SER A 19 -12.69 10.15 6.70
N PHE A 20 -11.51 10.75 6.61
CA PHE A 20 -10.48 10.69 7.64
C PHE A 20 -10.96 11.31 8.95
N TRP A 21 -11.49 12.55 8.91
CA TRP A 21 -11.99 13.20 10.11
C TRP A 21 -13.22 12.54 10.70
N TYR A 22 -14.13 12.05 9.86
CA TYR A 22 -15.26 11.26 10.33
C TYR A 22 -14.79 10.03 11.11
N LEU A 23 -13.87 9.24 10.54
CA LEU A 23 -13.36 8.02 11.16
C LEU A 23 -12.54 8.32 12.43
N PHE A 24 -11.70 9.36 12.39
CA PHE A 24 -10.90 9.80 13.54
C PHE A 24 -11.78 10.29 14.70
N ALA A 25 -12.79 11.12 14.44
CA ALA A 25 -13.69 11.65 15.46
C ALA A 25 -14.52 10.54 16.14
N HIS A 26 -14.98 9.55 15.37
CA HIS A 26 -15.73 8.40 15.93
C HIS A 26 -14.82 7.47 16.73
N LEU A 27 -13.57 7.27 16.28
CA LEU A 27 -12.58 6.51 17.05
C LEU A 27 -12.25 7.20 18.39
N MET A 28 -12.07 8.53 18.38
CA MET A 28 -11.78 9.32 19.57
C MET A 28 -12.95 9.37 20.55
N SER A 29 -14.18 9.44 20.04
CA SER A 29 -15.40 9.50 20.87
C SER A 29 -15.96 8.13 21.26
N LYS A 30 -15.35 7.02 20.82
CA LYS A 30 -15.83 5.63 21.00
C LYS A 30 -17.30 5.45 20.58
N ARG A 31 -17.77 6.22 19.60
CA ARG A 31 -19.15 6.16 19.10
C ARG A 31 -19.29 5.08 18.03
N ALA A 32 -20.50 4.55 17.90
CA ALA A 32 -20.85 3.67 16.79
C ALA A 32 -20.63 4.38 15.46
N LEU A 33 -19.99 3.69 14.53
CA LEU A 33 -19.59 4.23 13.25
C LEU A 33 -20.56 3.80 12.15
N ASN A 34 -20.94 4.71 11.27
CA ASN A 34 -21.62 4.33 10.05
C ASN A 34 -20.60 3.86 9.00
N GLN A 35 -20.43 2.55 8.87
CA GLN A 35 -19.49 1.95 7.91
C GLN A 35 -19.83 2.30 6.46
N TRP A 36 -21.12 2.42 6.13
CA TRP A 36 -21.55 2.81 4.78
C TRP A 36 -21.09 4.22 4.41
N PHE A 37 -21.12 5.16 5.36
CA PHE A 37 -20.63 6.51 5.12
C PHE A 37 -19.15 6.50 4.70
N ILE A 38 -18.30 5.71 5.38
CA ILE A 38 -16.88 5.61 5.02
C ILE A 38 -16.69 4.97 3.64
N VAL A 39 -17.38 3.85 3.38
CA VAL A 39 -17.27 3.14 2.10
C VAL A 39 -17.72 4.03 0.95
N ILE A 40 -18.85 4.73 1.09
CA ILE A 40 -19.38 5.61 0.06
C ILE A 40 -18.47 6.81 -0.16
N VAL A 41 -18.09 7.54 0.90
CA VAL A 41 -17.29 8.77 0.75
C VAL A 41 -15.86 8.45 0.30
N SER A 42 -15.22 7.44 0.87
CA SER A 42 -13.89 7.00 0.42
C SER A 42 -13.94 6.38 -0.98
N GLY A 43 -15.02 5.67 -1.32
CA GLY A 43 -15.26 5.12 -2.65
C GLY A 43 -15.44 6.20 -3.72
N LEU A 44 -16.16 7.28 -3.41
CA LEU A 44 -16.26 8.46 -4.26
C LEU A 44 -14.89 9.13 -4.45
N GLY A 45 -14.12 9.28 -3.37
CA GLY A 45 -12.74 9.77 -3.44
C GLY A 45 -11.85 8.91 -4.35
N LEU A 46 -11.95 7.58 -4.24
CA LEU A 46 -11.25 6.63 -5.12
C LEU A 46 -11.69 6.72 -6.57
N ALA A 47 -12.99 6.86 -6.84
CA ALA A 47 -13.49 7.02 -8.20
C ALA A 47 -12.95 8.30 -8.85
N LEU A 48 -12.95 9.41 -8.11
CA LEU A 48 -12.37 10.67 -8.58
C LEU A 48 -10.86 10.59 -8.75
N HIS A 49 -10.15 9.93 -7.84
CA HIS A 49 -8.70 9.65 -7.97
C HIS A 49 -8.42 8.87 -9.26
N ALA A 50 -9.20 7.81 -9.55
CA ALA A 50 -9.07 7.05 -10.78
C ALA A 50 -9.35 7.91 -12.04
N VAL A 51 -10.35 8.80 -12.00
CA VAL A 51 -10.63 9.74 -13.11
C VAL A 51 -9.48 10.71 -13.36
N VAL A 52 -8.82 11.20 -12.30
CA VAL A 52 -7.65 12.07 -12.41
C VAL A 52 -6.45 11.31 -13.00
N LEU A 53 -6.22 10.08 -12.54
CA LEU A 53 -5.04 9.28 -12.88
C LEU A 53 -5.13 8.59 -14.26
N ALA A 54 -6.34 8.22 -14.69
CA ALA A 54 -6.57 7.50 -15.94
C ALA A 54 -5.95 8.14 -17.19
N PRO A 55 -6.12 9.45 -17.47
CA PRO A 55 -5.52 10.06 -18.66
C PRO A 55 -3.98 10.12 -18.62
N ASP A 56 -3.38 10.18 -17.42
CA ASP A 56 -1.93 10.23 -17.27
C ASP A 56 -1.29 8.84 -17.41
N MET A 57 -2.02 7.79 -17.02
CA MET A 57 -1.58 6.39 -17.11
C MET A 57 -1.90 5.74 -18.46
N PHE A 58 -3.11 5.93 -19.00
CA PHE A 58 -3.57 5.26 -20.22
C PHE A 58 -3.48 6.23 -21.40
N THR A 59 -2.42 6.11 -22.18
CA THR A 59 -2.18 6.98 -23.33
C THR A 59 -2.42 6.21 -24.64
N PRO A 60 -2.69 6.90 -25.77
CA PRO A 60 -2.83 6.24 -27.07
C PRO A 60 -1.59 5.45 -27.51
N ALA A 61 -0.41 5.75 -26.95
CA ALA A 61 0.84 5.07 -27.26
C ALA A 61 1.13 3.86 -26.35
N GLY A 62 0.37 3.68 -25.27
CA GLY A 62 0.60 2.62 -24.26
C GLY A 62 0.35 3.09 -22.83
N THR A 63 0.71 2.23 -21.85
CA THR A 63 0.62 2.56 -20.43
C THR A 63 1.86 3.34 -19.98
N ASN A 64 1.65 4.49 -19.35
CA ASN A 64 2.71 5.31 -18.76
C ASN A 64 2.99 4.87 -17.33
N TYR A 65 4.10 4.14 -17.13
CA TYR A 65 4.56 3.64 -15.82
C TYR A 65 5.51 4.61 -15.10
N ASP A 66 5.29 5.92 -15.27
CA ASP A 66 5.91 6.98 -14.48
C ASP A 66 5.85 6.69 -12.96
N VAL A 67 6.90 7.07 -12.23
CA VAL A 67 7.01 6.75 -10.80
C VAL A 67 5.89 7.37 -9.98
N PHE A 68 5.51 8.62 -10.26
CA PHE A 68 4.45 9.31 -9.54
C PHE A 68 3.08 8.75 -9.88
N ASN A 69 2.84 8.37 -11.15
CA ASN A 69 1.64 7.62 -11.55
C ASN A 69 1.53 6.29 -10.80
N LEU A 70 2.62 5.52 -10.73
CA LEU A 70 2.65 4.25 -9.99
C LEU A 70 2.45 4.44 -8.49
N MET A 71 3.02 5.48 -7.89
CA MET A 71 2.79 5.83 -6.47
C MET A 71 1.32 6.20 -6.23
N SER A 72 0.73 7.02 -7.10
CA SER A 72 -0.68 7.39 -7.07
C SER A 72 -1.57 6.15 -7.17
N PHE A 73 -1.35 5.31 -8.17
CA PHE A 73 -2.07 4.05 -8.37
C PHE A 73 -1.97 3.13 -7.17
N THR A 74 -0.75 2.90 -6.66
CA THR A 74 -0.51 2.00 -5.53
C THR A 74 -1.16 2.51 -4.24
N SER A 75 -1.20 3.83 -4.04
CA SER A 75 -1.86 4.45 -2.90
C SER A 75 -3.39 4.30 -2.95
N ALA A 76 -3.99 4.46 -4.13
CA ALA A 76 -5.41 4.24 -4.36
C ALA A 76 -5.75 2.75 -4.16
N LEU A 77 -4.90 1.86 -4.69
CA LEU A 77 -5.02 0.41 -4.54
C LEU A 77 -4.93 -0.01 -3.07
N MET A 78 -4.04 0.60 -2.28
CA MET A 78 -3.95 0.37 -0.85
C MET A 78 -5.25 0.71 -0.13
N LEU A 79 -5.86 1.88 -0.40
CA LEU A 79 -7.13 2.26 0.19
C LEU A 79 -8.29 1.37 -0.30
N LEU A 80 -8.31 1.00 -1.58
CA LEU A 80 -9.30 0.07 -2.12
C LEU A 80 -9.24 -1.28 -1.39
N LEU A 81 -8.04 -1.86 -1.29
CA LEU A 81 -7.83 -3.12 -0.60
C LEU A 81 -8.11 -3.01 0.90
N SER A 82 -7.80 -1.87 1.54
CA SER A 82 -8.15 -1.66 2.95
C SER A 82 -9.66 -1.61 3.18
N LEU A 83 -10.42 -0.97 2.28
CA LEU A 83 -11.88 -0.94 2.32
C LEU A 83 -12.47 -2.33 2.14
N LEU A 84 -12.00 -3.08 1.15
CA LEU A 84 -12.41 -4.48 0.92
C LEU A 84 -12.10 -5.36 2.13
N PHE A 85 -10.90 -5.24 2.68
CA PHE A 85 -10.50 -5.99 3.87
C PHE A 85 -11.35 -5.62 5.09
N SER A 86 -11.70 -4.33 5.22
CA SER A 86 -12.56 -3.83 6.29
C SER A 86 -13.99 -4.35 6.25
N SER A 87 -14.48 -4.75 5.06
CA SER A 87 -15.79 -5.40 4.90
C SER A 87 -15.83 -6.81 5.49
N TYR A 88 -14.70 -7.54 5.46
CA TYR A 88 -14.59 -8.88 6.07
C TYR A 88 -14.17 -8.84 7.54
N ARG A 89 -13.30 -7.90 7.90
CA ARG A 89 -12.81 -7.69 9.27
C ARG A 89 -12.95 -6.21 9.60
N PRO A 90 -13.88 -5.78 10.48
CA PRO A 90 -14.18 -4.37 10.72
C PRO A 90 -13.06 -3.67 11.49
N VAL A 91 -11.93 -3.44 10.84
CA VAL A 91 -10.72 -2.91 11.46
C VAL A 91 -10.45 -1.53 10.90
N LEU A 92 -11.09 -0.57 11.55
CA LEU A 92 -11.09 0.85 11.21
C LEU A 92 -9.71 1.47 11.13
N ALA A 93 -8.75 0.91 11.88
CA ALA A 93 -7.37 1.36 11.88
C ALA A 93 -6.73 1.29 10.48
N LEU A 94 -7.08 0.30 9.66
CA LEU A 94 -6.54 0.19 8.31
C LEU A 94 -6.99 1.33 7.40
N ASN A 95 -8.27 1.66 7.41
CA ASN A 95 -8.80 2.77 6.61
C ASN A 95 -8.28 4.12 7.11
N LEU A 96 -8.09 4.30 8.43
CA LEU A 96 -7.50 5.51 8.98
C LEU A 96 -6.10 5.79 8.39
N MET A 97 -5.36 4.74 8.04
CA MET A 97 -4.02 4.84 7.43
C MET A 97 -4.07 4.85 5.91
N GLY A 98 -4.98 4.09 5.29
CA GLY A 98 -5.16 4.03 3.84
C GLY A 98 -5.55 5.37 3.25
N ILE A 99 -6.46 6.10 3.91
CA ILE A 99 -6.98 7.38 3.41
C ILE A 99 -5.87 8.44 3.23
N PRO A 100 -5.02 8.77 4.23
CA PRO A 100 -3.96 9.75 4.05
C PRO A 100 -2.91 9.29 3.03
N VAL A 101 -2.62 7.99 2.94
CA VAL A 101 -1.71 7.46 1.91
C VAL A 101 -2.27 7.70 0.52
N ALA A 102 -3.56 7.42 0.28
CA ALA A 102 -4.23 7.69 -0.99
C ALA A 102 -4.28 9.19 -1.33
N ALA A 103 -4.51 10.06 -0.34
CA ALA A 103 -4.50 11.50 -0.53
C ALA A 103 -3.11 12.02 -0.92
N VAL A 104 -2.07 11.56 -0.24
CA VAL A 104 -0.68 11.92 -0.58
C VAL A 104 -0.31 11.41 -1.97
N GLY A 105 -0.65 10.16 -2.30
CA GLY A 105 -0.37 9.61 -3.63
C GLY A 105 -1.07 10.37 -4.76
N LEU A 106 -2.33 10.78 -4.55
CA LEU A 106 -3.06 11.64 -5.50
C LEU A 106 -2.34 12.99 -5.70
N ILE A 107 -1.90 13.64 -4.62
CA ILE A 107 -1.18 14.92 -4.71
C ILE A 107 0.13 14.73 -5.47
N LEU A 108 0.87 13.65 -5.19
CA LEU A 108 2.13 13.35 -5.85
C LEU A 108 1.94 13.07 -7.35
N GLY A 109 0.97 12.22 -7.70
CA GLY A 109 0.61 11.92 -9.09
C GLY A 109 0.24 13.19 -9.84
N PHE A 110 -0.71 13.97 -9.31
CA PHE A 110 -1.19 15.19 -9.97
C PHE A 110 -0.11 16.27 -10.11
N SER A 111 0.80 16.40 -9.13
CA SER A 111 1.77 17.52 -9.11
C SER A 111 3.07 17.23 -9.84
N PHE A 112 3.48 15.96 -9.92
CA PHE A 112 4.83 15.59 -10.38
C PHE A 112 4.87 14.61 -11.54
N SER A 113 3.74 13.97 -11.89
CA SER A 113 3.68 13.06 -13.05
C SER A 113 4.18 13.74 -14.31
N GLN A 114 5.11 13.07 -15.00
CA GLN A 114 5.65 13.55 -16.26
C GLN A 114 4.94 12.87 -17.44
N PRO A 115 4.38 13.65 -18.38
CA PRO A 115 3.81 13.06 -19.58
C PRO A 115 4.93 12.47 -20.45
N LYS A 116 4.84 11.15 -20.70
CA LYS A 116 5.56 10.38 -21.74
C LYS A 116 6.97 9.86 -21.42
N GLN A 117 7.40 9.75 -20.16
CA GLN A 117 8.74 9.20 -19.88
C GLN A 117 8.87 7.69 -20.14
N PHE A 118 7.85 6.89 -19.78
CA PHE A 118 7.95 5.41 -19.85
C PHE A 118 6.65 4.80 -20.36
N ILE A 119 6.46 4.88 -21.68
CA ILE A 119 5.32 4.29 -22.36
C ILE A 119 5.72 2.91 -22.89
N GLU A 120 5.11 1.87 -22.34
CA GLU A 120 5.26 0.51 -22.86
C GLU A 120 4.00 0.08 -23.61
N ALA A 121 4.19 -0.65 -24.71
CA ALA A 121 3.08 -1.21 -25.47
C ALA A 121 2.29 -2.19 -24.60
N HIS A 122 0.97 -2.06 -24.61
CA HIS A 122 0.06 -2.90 -23.83
C HIS A 122 0.30 -4.38 -24.11
N SER A 123 0.81 -5.10 -23.13
CA SER A 123 0.70 -6.56 -23.09
C SER A 123 -0.10 -6.95 -21.86
N LEU A 124 -1.21 -7.66 -22.07
CA LEU A 124 -2.13 -8.05 -21.00
C LEU A 124 -1.39 -8.82 -19.88
N GLY A 125 -0.39 -9.62 -20.25
CA GLY A 125 0.46 -10.33 -19.28
C GLY A 125 1.26 -9.39 -18.37
N LEU A 126 1.89 -8.36 -18.94
CA LEU A 126 2.65 -7.40 -18.14
C LEU A 126 1.74 -6.56 -17.25
N ASP A 127 0.60 -6.11 -17.76
CA ASP A 127 -0.39 -5.34 -16.99
C ASP A 127 -0.89 -6.14 -15.77
N ILE A 128 -1.23 -7.42 -15.96
CA ILE A 128 -1.66 -8.31 -14.87
C ILE A 128 -0.51 -8.51 -13.85
N HIS A 129 0.72 -8.77 -14.32
CA HIS A 129 1.88 -8.91 -13.44
C HIS A 129 2.12 -7.66 -12.59
N ILE A 130 2.03 -6.47 -13.20
CA ILE A 130 2.21 -5.19 -12.52
C ILE A 130 1.10 -4.97 -11.49
N ILE A 131 -0.17 -5.15 -11.86
CA ILE A 131 -1.29 -4.98 -10.94
C ILE A 131 -1.18 -5.93 -9.74
N LEU A 132 -0.82 -7.20 -9.98
CA LEU A 132 -0.58 -8.18 -8.90
C LEU A 132 0.58 -7.76 -8.00
N SER A 133 1.69 -7.31 -8.59
CA SER A 133 2.87 -6.86 -7.86
C SER A 133 2.59 -5.63 -7.00
N LEU A 134 1.87 -4.64 -7.55
CA LEU A 134 1.46 -3.44 -6.81
C LEU A 134 0.41 -3.77 -5.73
N SER A 135 -0.47 -4.74 -5.98
CA SER A 135 -1.42 -5.24 -4.97
C SER A 135 -0.67 -5.87 -3.79
N ALA A 136 0.31 -6.73 -4.06
CA ALA A 136 1.16 -7.32 -3.03
C ALA A 136 1.91 -6.23 -2.24
N TYR A 137 2.50 -5.26 -2.95
CA TYR A 137 3.20 -4.13 -2.34
C TYR A 137 2.29 -3.32 -1.41
N ALA A 138 1.08 -2.96 -1.87
CA ALA A 138 0.10 -2.22 -1.09
C ALA A 138 -0.30 -2.96 0.20
N VAL A 139 -0.57 -4.26 0.11
CA VAL A 139 -0.93 -5.08 1.29
C VAL A 139 0.23 -5.25 2.27
N LEU A 140 1.45 -5.45 1.76
CA LEU A 140 2.64 -5.60 2.60
C LEU A 140 3.08 -4.26 3.21
N LEU A 141 2.81 -3.14 2.56
CA LEU A 141 2.93 -1.80 3.15
C LEU A 141 1.95 -1.63 4.31
N MET A 142 0.68 -2.03 4.14
CA MET A 142 -0.29 -2.03 5.24
C MET A 142 0.19 -2.91 6.41
N ALA A 143 0.74 -4.10 6.13
CA ALA A 143 1.30 -4.98 7.15
C ALA A 143 2.47 -4.30 7.89
N THR A 144 3.31 -3.55 7.18
CA THR A 144 4.45 -2.83 7.74
C THR A 144 4.02 -1.69 8.64
N ILE A 145 3.04 -0.89 8.21
CA ILE A 145 2.46 0.17 9.04
C ILE A 145 1.84 -0.44 10.31
N GLN A 146 1.10 -1.55 10.17
CA GLN A 146 0.54 -2.29 11.31
C GLN A 146 1.63 -2.81 12.25
N ALA A 147 2.73 -3.32 11.72
CA ALA A 147 3.88 -3.79 12.51
C ALA A 147 4.55 -2.65 13.29
N ILE A 148 4.68 -1.46 12.69
CA ILE A 148 5.20 -0.26 13.37
C ILE A 148 4.27 0.15 14.51
N ILE A 149 2.95 0.10 14.33
CA ILE A 149 1.99 0.43 15.38
C ILE A 149 2.06 -0.58 16.53
N LEU A 150 2.14 -1.87 16.22
CA LEU A 150 2.35 -2.91 17.22
C LEU A 150 3.66 -2.69 17.99
N TRP A 151 4.71 -2.24 17.32
CA TRP A 151 5.98 -1.90 17.98
C TRP A 151 5.83 -0.73 18.96
N LEU A 152 5.19 0.36 18.52
CA LEU A 152 4.90 1.52 19.37
C LEU A 152 4.03 1.12 20.56
N GLN A 153 2.96 0.35 20.34
CA GLN A 153 2.08 -0.15 21.39
C GLN A 153 2.84 -1.01 22.41
N ASN A 154 3.70 -1.93 21.94
CA ASN A 154 4.52 -2.79 22.81
C ASN A 154 5.56 -1.98 23.62
N ARG A 155 6.18 -0.95 23.02
CA ARG A 155 7.13 -0.07 23.70
C ARG A 155 6.46 0.70 24.85
N GLU A 156 5.29 1.27 24.61
CA GLU A 156 4.52 2.03 25.60
C GLU A 156 4.01 1.15 26.75
N LEU A 157 3.58 -0.09 26.46
CA LEU A 157 3.16 -1.05 27.48
C LEU A 157 4.31 -1.45 28.41
N LYS A 158 5.53 -1.62 27.88
CA LYS A 158 6.71 -1.96 28.68
C LYS A 158 7.25 -0.79 29.50
N ASN A 159 7.19 0.43 28.98
CA ASN A 159 7.81 1.60 29.61
C ASN A 159 6.94 2.28 30.68
N LYS A 160 5.75 1.72 31.03
CA LYS A 160 4.83 2.26 32.05
C LYS A 160 4.58 3.78 31.95
N ILE A 161 4.58 4.33 30.74
CA ILE A 161 4.43 5.78 30.52
C ILE A 161 3.05 6.22 31.03
N LYS A 162 3.05 7.24 31.91
CA LYS A 162 1.89 7.65 32.73
C LYS A 162 0.74 8.28 31.94
N ARG A 163 0.90 8.65 30.66
CA ARG A 163 -0.14 9.25 29.80
C ARG A 163 -0.46 8.36 28.60
N ARG A 164 -1.32 7.35 28.80
CA ARG A 164 -1.73 6.34 27.81
C ARG A 164 -2.91 6.77 26.92
N VAL A 165 -2.92 8.01 26.42
CA VAL A 165 -4.12 8.53 25.72
C VAL A 165 -4.38 7.77 24.41
N TRP A 166 -3.34 7.49 23.62
CA TRP A 166 -3.46 6.84 22.31
C TRP A 166 -3.56 5.31 22.37
N VAL A 167 -2.82 4.66 23.28
CA VAL A 167 -2.81 3.19 23.42
C VAL A 167 -4.17 2.64 23.85
N ASN A 168 -4.91 3.40 24.68
CA ASN A 168 -6.25 3.02 25.15
C ASN A 168 -7.35 3.15 24.08
N LEU A 169 -7.04 3.78 22.93
CA LEU A 169 -7.96 3.93 21.79
C LEU A 169 -7.78 2.82 20.75
N LEU A 170 -6.64 2.10 20.80
CA LEU A 170 -6.36 1.00 19.88
C LEU A 170 -7.02 -0.30 20.37
N PRO A 171 -7.40 -1.20 19.44
CA PRO A 171 -7.80 -2.55 19.79
C PRO A 171 -6.74 -3.28 20.63
N ALA A 172 -7.17 -4.35 21.29
CA ALA A 172 -6.27 -5.21 22.06
C ALA A 172 -5.08 -5.68 21.20
N PHE A 173 -3.89 -5.75 21.80
CA PHE A 173 -2.64 -6.13 21.12
C PHE A 173 -2.77 -7.44 20.33
N GLN A 174 -3.47 -8.42 20.90
CA GLN A 174 -3.76 -9.71 20.27
C GLN A 174 -4.53 -9.58 18.95
N VAL A 175 -5.52 -8.68 18.88
CA VAL A 175 -6.33 -8.44 17.68
C VAL A 175 -5.48 -7.80 16.59
N MET A 176 -4.67 -6.81 16.97
CA MET A 176 -3.76 -6.12 16.06
C MET A 176 -2.70 -7.07 15.50
N GLU A 177 -2.23 -8.04 16.29
CA GLU A 177 -1.29 -9.08 15.84
C GLU A 177 -1.95 -10.09 14.90
N THR A 178 -3.19 -10.53 15.18
CA THR A 178 -3.92 -11.38 14.23
C THR A 178 -4.08 -10.68 12.89
N LEU A 179 -4.46 -9.40 12.90
CA LEU A 179 -4.57 -8.59 11.69
C LEU A 179 -3.25 -8.51 10.92
N LEU A 180 -2.13 -8.31 11.62
CA LEU A 180 -0.81 -8.29 10.99
C LEU A 180 -0.57 -9.57 10.19
N PHE A 181 -0.91 -10.74 10.76
CA PHE A 181 -0.72 -12.00 10.07
C PHE A 181 -1.71 -12.25 8.95
N ASP A 182 -2.95 -11.79 9.07
CA ASP A 182 -3.91 -11.86 7.97
C ASP A 182 -3.42 -11.03 6.76
N LEU A 183 -2.86 -9.84 7.01
CA LEU A 183 -2.22 -9.02 5.97
C LEU A 183 -0.96 -9.68 5.39
N LEU A 184 -0.10 -10.24 6.24
CA LEU A 184 1.10 -10.95 5.79
C LEU A 184 0.79 -12.14 4.89
N ILE A 185 -0.23 -12.94 5.25
CA ILE A 185 -0.67 -14.07 4.43
C ILE A 185 -1.22 -13.56 3.10
N THR A 186 -2.12 -12.57 3.12
CA THR A 186 -2.71 -12.00 1.90
C THR A 186 -1.64 -11.44 0.97
N GLY A 187 -0.72 -10.63 1.52
CA GLY A 187 0.37 -10.02 0.77
C GLY A 187 1.36 -11.06 0.23
N PHE A 188 1.68 -12.10 1.00
CA PHE A 188 2.56 -13.18 0.57
C PHE A 188 1.96 -14.02 -0.55
N VAL A 189 0.66 -14.32 -0.49
CA VAL A 189 -0.06 -15.01 -1.56
C VAL A 189 -0.04 -14.17 -2.83
N LEU A 190 -0.38 -12.88 -2.74
CA LEU A 190 -0.31 -11.96 -3.87
C LEU A 190 1.10 -11.88 -4.46
N LEU A 191 2.14 -11.78 -3.62
CA LEU A 191 3.53 -11.74 -4.05
C LEU A 191 3.95 -13.04 -4.76
N THR A 192 3.50 -14.20 -4.25
CA THR A 192 3.79 -15.50 -4.84
C THR A 192 3.14 -15.62 -6.23
N VAL A 193 1.87 -15.23 -6.34
CA VAL A 193 1.15 -15.23 -7.63
C VAL A 193 1.79 -14.23 -8.59
N ALA A 194 2.18 -13.04 -8.12
CA ALA A 194 2.85 -12.05 -8.96
C ALA A 194 4.20 -12.55 -9.51
N LEU A 195 5.04 -13.16 -8.67
CA LEU A 195 6.32 -13.73 -9.09
C LEU A 195 6.14 -14.92 -10.04
N GLY A 196 5.21 -15.82 -9.73
CA GLY A 196 4.91 -16.97 -10.59
C GLY A 196 4.37 -16.53 -11.95
N PHE A 197 3.40 -15.61 -11.96
CA PHE A 197 2.83 -15.07 -13.19
C PHE A 197 3.88 -14.29 -14.01
N GLY A 198 4.71 -13.48 -13.35
CA GLY A 198 5.81 -12.76 -13.99
C GLY A 198 6.78 -13.71 -14.70
N PHE A 199 7.13 -14.83 -14.05
CA PHE A 199 8.02 -15.83 -14.63
C PHE A 199 7.48 -16.47 -15.93
N PHE A 200 6.16 -16.68 -16.04
CA PHE A 200 5.56 -17.30 -17.22
C PHE A 200 5.20 -16.30 -18.34
N THR A 201 4.97 -15.03 -18.02
CA THR A 201 4.32 -14.10 -18.94
C THR A 201 5.21 -12.94 -19.38
N VAL A 202 6.31 -12.67 -18.67
CA VAL A 202 7.23 -11.58 -18.98
C VAL A 202 8.48 -12.14 -19.66
N ASP A 203 8.64 -11.83 -20.94
CA ASP A 203 9.85 -12.18 -21.70
C ASP A 203 11.08 -11.52 -21.08
N ASN A 204 12.16 -12.29 -20.90
CA ASN A 204 13.38 -11.85 -20.21
C ASN A 204 13.14 -11.27 -18.81
N PHE A 205 12.41 -12.00 -17.95
CA PHE A 205 12.18 -11.64 -16.54
C PHE A 205 13.46 -11.35 -15.72
N PHE A 206 14.61 -11.84 -16.18
CA PHE A 206 15.95 -11.60 -15.64
C PHE A 206 16.82 -10.67 -16.50
N ALA A 207 16.23 -9.90 -17.43
CA ALA A 207 16.96 -8.87 -18.15
C ALA A 207 17.64 -7.92 -17.16
N GLN A 208 18.81 -7.40 -17.52
CA GLN A 208 19.72 -6.67 -16.63
C GLN A 208 19.06 -5.50 -15.88
N HIS A 209 18.04 -4.86 -16.47
CA HIS A 209 17.28 -3.75 -15.87
C HIS A 209 16.16 -4.20 -14.90
N LEU A 210 15.72 -5.45 -14.97
CA LEU A 210 14.69 -6.07 -14.12
C LEU A 210 15.28 -7.00 -13.06
N ALA A 211 16.47 -7.57 -13.31
CA ALA A 211 17.11 -8.58 -12.47
C ALA A 211 17.24 -8.14 -11.00
N HIS A 212 17.60 -6.88 -10.75
CA HIS A 212 17.76 -6.37 -9.39
C HIS A 212 16.41 -6.27 -8.67
N LYS A 213 15.35 -5.80 -9.36
CA LYS A 213 13.99 -5.72 -8.81
C LYS A 213 13.48 -7.12 -8.44
N THR A 214 13.67 -8.08 -9.35
CA THR A 214 13.28 -9.48 -9.16
C THR A 214 14.04 -10.12 -8.01
N ALA A 215 15.36 -9.89 -7.91
CA ALA A 215 16.18 -10.42 -6.82
C ALA A 215 15.70 -9.91 -5.44
N PHE A 216 15.47 -8.60 -5.28
CA PHE A 216 14.95 -8.06 -4.03
C PHE A 216 13.57 -8.61 -3.67
N SER A 217 12.69 -8.79 -4.66
CA SER A 217 11.37 -9.41 -4.46
C SER A 217 11.46 -10.87 -4.04
N ILE A 218 12.38 -11.66 -4.63
CA ILE A 218 12.63 -13.06 -4.24
C ILE A 218 13.19 -13.14 -2.81
N ILE A 219 14.17 -12.29 -2.47
CA ILE A 219 14.72 -12.27 -1.10
C ILE A 219 13.61 -11.89 -0.11
N SER A 220 12.80 -10.88 -0.42
CA SER A 220 11.66 -10.53 0.42
C SER A 220 10.65 -11.68 0.54
N TRP A 221 10.40 -12.41 -0.55
CA TRP A 221 9.54 -13.58 -0.55
C TRP A 221 10.05 -14.64 0.44
N PHE A 222 11.35 -14.93 0.45
CA PHE A 222 11.95 -15.83 1.44
C PHE A 222 11.84 -15.30 2.87
N VAL A 223 12.00 -13.99 3.10
CA VAL A 223 11.84 -13.36 4.43
C VAL A 223 10.41 -13.53 4.95
N TYR A 224 9.40 -13.24 4.12
CA TYR A 224 7.99 -13.42 4.48
C TYR A 224 7.61 -14.89 4.65
N GLY A 225 8.07 -15.77 3.75
CA GLY A 225 7.87 -17.21 3.87
C GLY A 225 8.45 -17.77 5.16
N SER A 226 9.68 -17.36 5.51
CA SER A 226 10.33 -17.73 6.78
C SER A 226 9.56 -17.22 7.99
N LEU A 227 9.01 -16.00 7.93
CA LEU A 227 8.17 -15.45 8.99
C LEU A 227 6.88 -16.26 9.17
N LEU A 228 6.18 -16.61 8.08
CA LEU A 228 4.94 -17.38 8.12
C LEU A 228 5.17 -18.82 8.61
N ILE A 229 6.22 -19.48 8.13
CA ILE A 229 6.64 -20.80 8.62
C ILE A 229 7.04 -20.70 10.10
N GLY A 230 7.78 -19.66 10.46
CA GLY A 230 8.23 -19.42 11.83
C GLY A 230 7.07 -19.18 12.80
N ARG A 231 6.00 -18.52 12.35
CA ARG A 231 4.75 -18.43 13.12
C ARG A 231 4.14 -19.81 13.34
N TYR A 232 4.00 -20.61 12.28
CA TYR A 232 3.31 -21.89 12.35
C TYR A 232 4.08 -22.93 13.18
N LYS A 233 5.41 -23.07 12.95
CA LYS A 233 6.23 -24.09 13.61
C LYS A 233 6.81 -23.68 14.95
N PHE A 234 7.19 -22.41 15.10
CA PHE A 234 7.94 -21.93 16.26
C PHE A 234 7.19 -20.88 17.08
N GLY A 235 5.93 -20.58 16.73
CA GLY A 235 5.13 -19.58 17.42
C GLY A 235 5.73 -18.17 17.38
N TRP A 236 6.43 -17.79 16.29
CA TRP A 236 7.00 -16.45 16.17
C TRP A 236 5.93 -15.36 16.22
N ARG A 237 6.10 -14.42 17.16
CA ARG A 237 5.12 -13.41 17.54
C ARG A 237 5.79 -12.12 18.01
N GLY A 238 5.00 -11.05 18.11
CA GLY A 238 5.45 -9.74 18.63
C GLY A 238 6.67 -9.18 17.88
N LEU A 239 7.74 -8.86 18.63
CA LEU A 239 8.94 -8.19 18.10
C LEU A 239 9.64 -8.93 16.96
N LYS A 240 9.66 -10.27 16.99
CA LYS A 240 10.25 -11.06 15.89
C LYS A 240 9.44 -10.86 14.61
N ALA A 241 8.12 -10.96 14.71
CA ALA A 241 7.23 -10.75 13.57
C ALA A 241 7.39 -9.35 12.98
N ILE A 242 7.39 -8.33 13.85
CA ILE A 242 7.58 -6.93 13.44
C ILE A 242 8.88 -6.73 12.66
N ARG A 243 10.01 -7.24 13.17
CA ARG A 243 11.32 -7.07 12.52
C ARG A 243 11.37 -7.71 11.15
N PHE A 244 10.86 -8.93 11.02
CA PHE A 244 10.80 -9.61 9.72
C PHE A 244 9.85 -8.90 8.75
N THR A 245 8.70 -8.40 9.21
CA THR A 245 7.78 -7.63 8.36
C THR A 245 8.44 -6.37 7.80
N ILE A 246 9.09 -5.59 8.66
CA ILE A 246 9.79 -4.35 8.25
C ILE A 246 10.96 -4.69 7.32
N LEU A 247 11.74 -5.72 7.63
CA LEU A 247 12.87 -6.15 6.79
C LEU A 247 12.41 -6.58 5.39
N GLY A 248 11.37 -7.42 5.30
CA GLY A 248 10.80 -7.85 4.02
C GLY A 248 10.33 -6.66 3.20
N PHE A 249 9.58 -5.75 3.81
CA PHE A 249 9.05 -4.60 3.09
C PHE A 249 10.15 -3.63 2.67
N PHE A 250 11.18 -3.44 3.50
CA PHE A 250 12.35 -2.63 3.14
C PHE A 250 13.04 -3.19 1.89
N LEU A 251 13.21 -4.51 1.79
CA LEU A 251 13.77 -5.16 0.59
C LEU A 251 12.88 -4.90 -0.64
N LEU A 252 11.56 -5.04 -0.53
CA LEU A 252 10.63 -4.73 -1.62
C LEU A 252 10.69 -3.26 -2.03
N ALA A 253 10.71 -2.34 -1.06
CA ALA A 253 10.80 -0.91 -1.30
C ALA A 253 12.10 -0.55 -2.03
N VAL A 254 13.23 -1.15 -1.65
CA VAL A 254 14.51 -0.98 -2.36
C VAL A 254 14.44 -1.54 -3.78
N GLY A 255 13.82 -2.71 -3.98
CA GLY A 255 13.61 -3.27 -5.32
C GLY A 255 12.78 -2.34 -6.21
N PHE A 256 11.65 -1.85 -5.71
CA PHE A 256 10.69 -1.04 -6.47
C PHE A 256 11.16 0.41 -6.68
N ILE A 257 11.58 1.09 -5.60
CA ILE A 257 11.93 2.51 -5.56
C ILE A 257 13.43 2.72 -5.86
N GLY A 258 14.30 1.87 -5.32
CA GLY A 258 15.75 2.08 -5.36
C GLY A 258 16.34 2.03 -6.77
N SER A 259 15.80 1.21 -7.66
CA SER A 259 16.25 1.16 -9.06
C SER A 259 15.81 2.40 -9.85
N LYS A 260 14.58 2.87 -9.67
CA LYS A 260 14.05 4.03 -10.42
C LYS A 260 14.54 5.37 -9.87
N LEU A 261 14.56 5.59 -8.55
CA LEU A 261 15.07 6.85 -7.98
C LEU A 261 16.55 7.09 -8.27
N ILE A 262 17.38 6.05 -8.26
CA ILE A 262 18.81 6.21 -8.58
C ILE A 262 19.00 6.55 -10.06
N LEU A 263 18.21 5.96 -10.97
CA LEU A 263 18.27 6.31 -12.39
C LEU A 263 17.69 7.72 -12.67
N GLU A 264 16.55 8.03 -12.10
CA GLU A 264 15.79 9.23 -12.44
C GLU A 264 16.32 10.50 -11.74
N LEU A 265 16.71 10.42 -10.46
CA LEU A 265 17.21 11.59 -9.70
C LEU A 265 18.72 11.81 -9.85
N LEU A 266 19.54 10.75 -9.94
CA LEU A 266 21.00 10.90 -10.03
C LEU A 266 21.50 10.95 -11.49
N LEU A 267 20.82 10.30 -12.45
CA LEU A 267 21.29 10.24 -13.84
C LEU A 267 20.48 11.12 -14.81
N LYS A 268 19.36 11.74 -14.39
CA LYS A 268 18.47 12.56 -15.24
C LYS A 268 18.14 11.87 -16.58
N ARG A 269 17.93 10.56 -16.55
CA ARG A 269 17.57 9.73 -17.70
C ARG A 269 16.53 8.72 -17.29
#